data_AF-A0A385BQ01-F1
#
_entry.id   AF-A0A385BQ01-F1
#
_cell.length_a   1.000
_cell.length_b   1.000
_cell.length_c   1.000
_cell.angle_alpha   90.00
_cell.angle_beta   90.00
_cell.angle_gamma   90.00
#
_symmetry.space_group_name_H-M   'P 1'
#
loop_
_entity.id
_entity.type
_entity.pdbx_description
1 polymer ?
#
loop_
_entity_poly.entity_id
_entity_poly.type
_entity_poly.pdbx_seq_one_letter_code
_entity_poly.pdbx_strand_id
1 'polypeptide(L)'
;MKDKFIELTLGSYIISHGYNAKNKEMMEPIPSENFVKKLVPISRIKSVSEKYILTDYVDGRWIYWEYEEDYNELKKILVSQEC
;
A
#
# COMPACT_ATOMS: atom_id res chain seq x y z
N MET A 1 -6.87 12.38 -16.42
CA MET A 1 -5.54 11.74 -16.45
C MET A 1 -5.74 10.26 -16.68
N LYS A 2 -4.91 9.61 -17.49
CA LYS A 2 -4.98 8.15 -17.68
C LYS A 2 -4.56 7.51 -16.36
N ASP A 3 -5.42 6.69 -15.76
CA ASP A 3 -5.06 5.98 -14.52
C ASP A 3 -3.85 5.09 -14.80
N LYS A 4 -2.68 5.47 -14.25
CA LYS A 4 -1.47 4.65 -14.31
C LYS A 4 -1.60 3.57 -13.25
N PHE A 5 -1.33 2.33 -13.63
CA PHE A 5 -1.30 1.18 -12.74
C PHE A 5 0.12 0.67 -12.59
N ILE A 6 0.39 0.04 -11.46
CA ILE A 6 1.63 -0.68 -11.18
C ILE A 6 1.28 -2.12 -10.78
N GLU A 7 2.01 -3.09 -11.31
CA GLU A 7 1.95 -4.48 -10.83
C GLU A 7 2.84 -4.59 -9.58
N LEU A 8 2.27 -5.13 -8.51
CA LEU A 8 2.95 -5.36 -7.24
C LEU A 8 2.65 -6.76 -6.73
N THR A 9 3.60 -7.35 -6.05
CA THR A 9 3.55 -8.67 -5.43
C THR A 9 3.29 -8.43 -3.95
N LEU A 10 2.04 -8.57 -3.53
CA LEU A 10 1.56 -8.16 -2.22
C LEU A 10 1.26 -9.35 -1.31
N GLY A 11 1.66 -9.26 -0.05
CA GLY A 11 1.53 -10.31 0.95
C GLY A 11 0.51 -9.97 2.03
N SER A 12 0.92 -10.16 3.30
CA SER A 12 0.09 -9.79 4.44
C SER A 12 -0.18 -8.29 4.45
N TYR A 13 -1.30 -7.90 5.05
CA TYR A 13 -1.67 -6.49 5.09
C TYR A 13 -2.34 -6.11 6.40
N ILE A 14 -2.27 -4.83 6.73
CA ILE A 14 -2.84 -4.28 7.96
C ILE A 14 -3.87 -3.22 7.57
N ILE A 15 -5.11 -3.41 7.99
CA ILE A 15 -6.19 -2.43 7.80
C ILE A 15 -6.16 -1.46 8.99
N SER A 16 -6.01 -0.17 8.72
CA SER A 16 -6.21 0.88 9.72
C SER A 16 -7.66 1.39 9.66
N HIS A 17 -8.40 1.18 10.76
CA HIS A 17 -9.79 1.60 10.92
C HIS A 17 -9.91 2.99 11.59
N GLY A 18 -8.80 3.70 11.78
CA GLY A 18 -8.75 4.98 12.49
C GLY A 18 -8.56 4.81 14.01
N TYR A 19 -9.05 5.76 14.79
CA TYR A 19 -8.87 5.78 16.25
C TYR A 19 -10.15 5.42 16.97
N ASN A 20 -10.04 4.62 18.04
CA ASN A 20 -11.16 4.37 18.94
C ASN A 20 -11.41 5.56 19.88
N ALA A 21 -12.48 5.47 20.68
CA ALA A 21 -12.85 6.49 21.67
C ALA A 21 -11.77 6.79 22.73
N LYS A 22 -10.72 5.97 22.84
CA LYS A 22 -9.56 6.18 23.72
C LYS A 22 -8.35 6.75 22.97
N ASN A 23 -8.55 7.24 21.75
CA ASN A 23 -7.51 7.74 20.87
C ASN A 23 -6.40 6.71 20.57
N LYS A 24 -6.73 5.41 20.60
CA LYS A 24 -5.82 4.34 20.18
C LYS A 24 -6.15 3.93 18.76
N GLU A 25 -5.11 3.82 17.94
CA GLU A 25 -5.25 3.34 16.57
C GLU A 25 -5.76 1.90 16.55
N MET A 26 -6.78 1.65 15.72
CA MET A 26 -7.39 0.35 15.51
C MET A 26 -6.80 -0.26 14.23
N MET A 27 -5.81 -1.12 14.41
CA MET A 27 -5.17 -1.86 13.32
C MET A 27 -5.60 -3.32 13.36
N GLU A 28 -5.90 -3.86 12.18
CA GLU A 28 -6.26 -5.26 12.00
C GLU A 28 -5.28 -5.94 11.02
N PRO A 29 -4.35 -6.76 11.53
CA PRO A 29 -3.44 -7.51 10.69
C PRO A 29 -4.15 -8.72 10.08
N ILE A 30 -4.10 -8.81 8.74
CA ILE A 30 -4.60 -9.93 7.96
C ILE A 30 -3.38 -10.66 7.37
N PRO A 31 -3.02 -11.84 7.90
CA PRO A 31 -1.92 -12.62 7.36
C PRO A 31 -2.30 -13.19 5.99
N SER A 32 -1.34 -13.18 5.06
CA SER A 32 -1.43 -13.93 3.81
C SER A 32 -0.41 -15.06 3.82
N GLU A 33 -0.81 -16.25 3.41
CA GLU A 33 0.12 -17.40 3.31
C GLU A 33 1.11 -17.24 2.15
N ASN A 34 0.72 -16.50 1.10
CA ASN A 34 1.54 -16.31 -0.09
C ASN A 34 1.44 -14.86 -0.57
N PHE A 35 2.50 -14.40 -1.24
CA PHE A 35 2.44 -13.17 -2.01
C PHE A 35 1.68 -13.39 -3.31
N VAL A 36 0.83 -12.43 -3.68
CA VAL A 36 0.01 -12.47 -4.89
C VAL A 36 0.25 -11.24 -5.74
N LYS A 37 0.28 -11.42 -7.06
CA LYS A 37 0.39 -10.31 -7.99
C LYS A 37 -0.93 -9.55 -8.09
N LYS A 38 -0.86 -8.22 -7.98
CA LYS A 38 -2.01 -7.32 -8.04
C LYS A 38 -1.66 -6.07 -8.83
N LEU A 39 -2.60 -5.62 -9.66
CA LEU A 39 -2.53 -4.30 -10.28
C LEU A 39 -3.14 -3.25 -9.34
N VAL A 40 -2.33 -2.27 -8.96
CA VAL A 40 -2.73 -1.18 -8.06
C VAL A 40 -2.69 0.15 -8.82
N PRO A 41 -3.75 0.98 -8.76
CA PRO A 41 -3.69 2.33 -9.31
C PRO A 41 -2.65 3.16 -8.54
N ILE A 42 -1.71 3.78 -9.24
CA ILE A 42 -0.64 4.60 -8.62
C ILE A 42 -1.25 5.76 -7.81
N SER A 43 -2.40 6.29 -8.24
CA SER A 43 -3.15 7.35 -7.55
C SER A 43 -3.61 6.99 -6.13
N ARG A 44 -3.70 5.70 -5.79
CA ARG A 44 -4.08 5.21 -4.46
C ARG A 44 -2.90 5.09 -3.50
N ILE A 45 -1.68 5.04 -4.02
CA ILE A 45 -0.47 4.90 -3.21
C ILE A 45 -0.22 6.22 -2.49
N LYS A 46 -0.26 6.20 -1.16
CA LYS A 46 -0.01 7.37 -0.31
C LYS A 46 1.44 7.46 0.11
N SER A 47 2.08 6.32 0.35
CA SER A 47 3.50 6.25 0.67
C SER A 47 4.04 4.85 0.42
N VAL A 48 5.36 4.76 0.26
CA VAL A 48 6.12 3.51 0.14
C VAL A 48 7.30 3.58 1.10
N SER A 49 7.50 2.51 1.86
CA SER A 49 8.62 2.28 2.76
C SER A 49 9.33 1.00 2.35
N GLU A 50 10.47 0.65 2.96
CA GLU A 50 11.22 -0.57 2.61
C GLU A 50 10.44 -1.88 2.81
N LYS A 51 9.40 -1.89 3.65
CA LYS A 51 8.63 -3.09 3.99
C LYS A 51 7.16 -3.01 3.62
N TYR A 52 6.62 -1.79 3.51
CA TYR A 52 5.20 -1.58 3.32
C TYR A 52 4.87 -0.52 2.27
N ILE A 53 3.80 -0.77 1.52
CA ILE A 53 3.12 0.21 0.68
C ILE A 53 1.81 0.60 1.35
N LEU A 54 1.61 1.90 1.54
CA LEU A 54 0.37 2.46 2.07
C LEU A 54 -0.57 2.83 0.92
N THR A 55 -1.77 2.27 0.94
CA THR A 55 -2.82 2.58 -0.04
C THR A 55 -4.08 3.08 0.66
N ASP A 56 -4.82 3.97 -0.01
CA ASP A 56 -6.19 4.23 0.39
C ASP A 56 -7.12 3.09 -0.05
N TYR A 57 -8.17 2.92 0.74
CA TYR A 57 -9.19 1.90 0.56
C TYR A 57 -10.59 2.50 0.71
N VAL A 58 -11.60 1.66 0.51
CA VAL A 58 -13.01 2.04 0.60
C VAL A 58 -13.30 2.67 1.97
N ASP A 59 -14.17 3.67 1.98
CA ASP A 59 -14.61 4.42 3.17
C ASP A 59 -13.48 5.13 3.93
N GLY A 60 -12.43 5.56 3.23
CA GLY A 60 -11.35 6.37 3.80
C GLY A 60 -10.38 5.58 4.69
N ARG A 61 -10.47 4.25 4.69
CA ARG A 61 -9.52 3.39 5.39
C ARG A 61 -8.19 3.34 4.69
N TRP A 62 -7.13 3.09 5.44
CA TRP A 62 -5.79 2.90 4.89
C TRP A 62 -5.38 1.45 5.06
N ILE A 63 -4.64 0.92 4.09
CA ILE A 63 -4.08 -0.43 4.14
C ILE A 63 -2.58 -0.36 3.92
N TYR A 64 -1.84 -0.94 4.87
CA TYR A 64 -0.43 -1.24 4.74
C TYR A 64 -0.27 -2.62 4.12
N TRP A 65 0.33 -2.70 2.94
CA TRP A 65 0.61 -3.97 2.26
C TRP A 65 2.08 -4.30 2.39
N GLU A 66 2.40 -5.51 2.85
CA GLU A 66 3.71 -6.08 2.59
C GLU A 66 3.88 -6.29 1.09
N TYR A 67 5.08 -6.04 0.59
CA TYR A 67 5.42 -6.22 -0.81
C TYR A 67 6.83 -6.80 -0.95
N GLU A 68 7.10 -7.45 -2.08
CA GLU A 68 8.35 -8.20 -2.29
C GLU A 68 9.36 -7.47 -3.20
N GLU A 69 8.90 -6.49 -3.98
CA GLU A 69 9.76 -5.76 -4.91
C GLU A 69 10.91 -4.98 -4.24
N ASP A 70 11.95 -4.66 -5.01
CA ASP A 70 13.00 -3.77 -4.53
C ASP A 70 12.48 -2.32 -4.38
N TYR A 71 12.75 -1.74 -3.21
CA TYR A 71 12.34 -0.37 -2.89
C TYR A 71 12.92 0.67 -3.87
N ASN A 72 14.17 0.53 -4.31
CA ASN A 72 14.80 1.50 -5.20
C ASN A 72 14.23 1.41 -6.62
N GLU A 73 13.90 0.21 -7.09
CA GLU A 73 13.19 0.00 -8.35
C GLU A 73 11.80 0.63 -8.31
N LEU A 74 11.01 0.37 -7.26
CA LEU A 74 9.70 0.99 -7.07
C LEU A 74 9.81 2.52 -6.99
N LYS A 75 10.79 3.04 -6.25
CA LYS A 75 11.03 4.48 -6.13
C LYS A 75 11.32 5.11 -7.49
N LYS A 76 12.13 4.47 -8.34
CA LYS A 76 12.38 4.96 -9.71
C LYS A 76 11.08 5.01 -10.50
N ILE A 77 10.24 4.00 -10.43
CA ILE A 77 8.96 3.96 -11.17
C ILE A 77 8.00 5.06 -10.67
N LEU A 78 7.89 5.23 -9.36
CA LEU A 78 6.94 6.16 -8.75
C LEU A 78 7.40 7.63 -8.83
N VAL A 79 8.70 7.89 -8.71
CA VAL A 79 9.29 9.25 -8.69
C VAL A 79 9.76 9.70 -10.08
N SER A 80 9.90 8.81 -11.06
CA SER A 80 10.21 9.20 -12.46
C SER A 80 9.09 9.97 -13.16
N GLN A 81 8.04 10.37 -12.44
CA GLN A 81 7.06 11.33 -12.91
C GLN A 81 7.64 12.75 -12.76
N GLU A 82 8.43 13.14 -13.76
CA GLU A 82 8.81 14.51 -14.18
C GLU A 82 9.36 15.47 -13.10
N CYS A 83 10.65 15.81 -13.24
CA CYS A 83 11.22 17.09 -12.79
C CYS A 83 10.66 18.26 -13.63
#